data_AF-A0A094AHR6-F1
#
_entry.id   AF-A0A094AHR6-F1
#
_cell.length_a   1.000
_cell.length_b   1.000
_cell.length_c   1.000
_cell.angle_alpha   90.00
_cell.angle_beta   90.00
_cell.angle_gamma   90.00
#
_symmetry.space_group_name_H-M   'P 1'
#
loop_
_entity.id
_entity.type
_entity.pdbx_description
1 polymer ?
#
loop_
_entity_poly.entity_id
_entity_poly.type
_entity_poly.pdbx_seq_one_letter_code
_entity_poly.pdbx_strand_id
1 'polypeptide(L)'
;MICSRYLVGASIVSLAAAITPYSNKKCGPAEMPYNATDAEIFFDDTDDAALFVRCAETTYNCSGTLDNPRWFTIDSTNETVPANCFRGLRDLKTSPNYTGPLELPGLTGLYEYETRGFYAGDYSETGLIHPSNITSIDLPDLVNITTDIKIEDADMITSLNFPKLREVHDIRLNLSGGPAINLTFPSLTDVNRVAIFGEIDALDFPVLNETRNALIVVSTGNLDCTAFGLSVVNTTISRDTSQVICESRKGRFTFADLFADSQPDDNSGAFKIRGGFLTLTALLALATPKAVTILRKCILENGVRDLRMIRGNLDIAMEDKPNWGKVGIIDFETAGLLALELDQDQVSNL
;
A
#
# COMPACT_ATOMS: atom_id res chain seq x y z
N MET A 1 69.78 -7.80 2.81
CA MET A 1 68.51 -8.56 2.84
C MET A 1 67.51 -7.69 3.58
N ILE A 2 66.63 -7.04 2.81
CA ILE A 2 65.67 -6.03 3.25
C ILE A 2 64.37 -6.77 3.55
N CYS A 3 63.86 -6.70 4.78
CA CYS A 3 62.49 -7.06 5.09
C CYS A 3 61.93 -6.05 6.09
N SER A 4 61.41 -4.97 5.50
CA SER A 4 60.47 -4.04 6.13
C SER A 4 59.22 -4.82 6.55
N ARG A 5 58.91 -4.84 7.85
CA ARG A 5 57.61 -5.27 8.35
C ARG A 5 56.78 -4.02 8.57
N TYR A 6 55.82 -3.82 7.67
CA TYR A 6 54.71 -2.90 7.81
C TYR A 6 53.98 -3.17 9.13
N LEU A 7 54.16 -2.29 10.11
CA LEU A 7 53.18 -2.11 11.17
C LEU A 7 51.97 -1.42 10.54
N VAL A 8 50.93 -2.21 10.26
CA VAL A 8 49.59 -1.71 9.99
C VAL A 8 49.13 -1.02 11.27
N GLY A 9 49.32 0.30 11.33
CA GLY A 9 48.68 1.15 12.31
C GLY A 9 47.18 1.16 12.04
N ALA A 10 46.46 0.20 12.63
CA ALA A 10 45.02 0.30 12.79
C ALA A 10 44.77 1.52 13.67
N SER A 11 44.51 2.66 13.03
CA SER A 11 44.02 3.85 13.71
C SER A 11 42.62 3.50 14.20
N ILE A 12 42.53 3.03 15.44
CA ILE A 12 41.28 3.06 16.18
C ILE A 12 41.03 4.54 16.42
N VAL A 13 40.35 5.20 15.49
CA VAL A 13 39.79 6.51 15.76
C VAL A 13 38.81 6.25 16.90
N SER A 14 39.22 6.58 18.12
CA SER A 14 38.32 6.64 19.27
C SER A 14 37.26 7.66 18.92
N LEU A 15 36.15 7.17 18.36
CA LEU A 15 34.91 7.89 18.13
C LEU A 15 34.33 8.19 19.51
N ALA A 16 34.88 9.18 20.19
CA ALA A 16 34.20 9.81 21.31
C ALA A 16 33.13 10.73 20.69
N ALA A 17 32.12 10.14 20.04
CA ALA A 17 30.83 10.81 19.96
C ALA A 17 30.44 11.14 21.42
N ALA A 18 29.95 12.35 21.67
CA ALA A 18 29.55 12.75 23.01
C ALA A 18 28.22 12.07 23.31
N ILE A 19 28.29 10.75 23.51
CA ILE A 19 27.16 9.91 23.83
C ILE A 19 26.71 10.30 25.22
N THR A 20 25.70 11.17 25.28
CA THR A 20 25.04 11.50 26.53
C THR A 20 24.04 10.40 26.85
N PRO A 21 24.14 9.76 28.04
CA PRO A 21 23.12 8.82 28.48
C PRO A 21 21.75 9.48 28.41
N TYR A 22 20.79 8.77 27.83
CA TYR A 22 19.43 9.26 27.72
C TYR A 22 18.87 9.65 29.10
N SER A 23 18.46 10.90 29.25
CA SER A 23 17.80 11.37 30.47
C SER A 23 16.29 11.31 30.30
N ASN A 24 15.66 10.39 31.02
CA ASN A 24 14.21 10.27 31.11
C ASN A 24 13.51 11.54 31.66
N LYS A 25 14.25 12.51 32.22
CA LYS A 25 13.66 13.77 32.68
C LYS A 25 13.29 14.75 31.56
N LYS A 26 13.88 14.62 30.35
CA LYS A 26 13.64 15.56 29.24
C LYS A 26 12.90 14.94 28.06
N CYS A 27 13.20 13.69 27.71
CA CYS A 27 12.53 12.97 26.62
C CYS A 27 11.76 11.73 27.11
N GLY A 28 11.75 11.49 28.43
CA GLY A 28 11.35 10.22 29.02
C GLY A 28 9.87 9.84 29.11
N PRO A 29 8.87 10.58 28.63
CA PRO A 29 7.55 9.97 28.39
C PRO A 29 7.60 8.92 27.26
N ALA A 30 8.66 8.91 26.43
CA ALA A 30 8.78 8.01 25.30
C ALA A 30 9.42 6.64 25.61
N GLU A 31 9.73 6.34 26.89
CA GLU A 31 9.91 4.96 27.34
C GLU A 31 8.65 4.57 28.09
N MET A 32 7.81 3.76 27.45
CA MET A 32 6.68 3.11 28.11
C MET A 32 7.20 2.24 29.27
N PRO A 33 7.01 2.58 30.55
CA PRO A 33 6.76 1.51 31.50
C PRO A 33 5.55 0.75 30.97
N TYR A 34 5.55 -0.57 31.03
CA TYR A 34 4.39 -1.43 30.71
C TYR A 34 3.09 -1.04 31.47
N ASN A 35 3.15 -0.03 32.34
CA ASN A 35 2.08 0.51 33.18
C ASN A 35 1.86 2.03 33.01
N ALA A 36 2.42 2.68 31.97
CA ALA A 36 2.08 4.07 31.67
C ALA A 36 0.58 4.16 31.37
N THR A 37 -0.11 5.12 32.00
CA THR A 37 -1.50 5.41 31.65
C THR A 37 -1.51 6.13 30.30
N ASP A 38 -2.56 5.94 29.49
CA ASP A 38 -2.67 6.53 28.15
C ASP A 38 -2.36 8.05 28.13
N ALA A 39 -2.68 8.76 29.23
CA ALA A 39 -2.42 10.19 29.42
C ALA A 39 -0.93 10.60 29.34
N GLU A 40 0.02 9.70 29.60
CA GLU A 40 1.48 10.01 29.57
C GLU A 40 2.09 9.97 28.15
N ILE A 41 1.30 9.56 27.14
CA ILE A 41 1.77 9.31 25.76
C ILE A 41 1.32 10.43 24.80
N PHE A 42 0.50 11.37 25.28
CA PHE A 42 -0.14 12.36 24.44
C PHE A 42 0.54 13.73 24.44
N PHE A 43 0.56 14.39 23.28
CA PHE A 43 0.86 15.80 23.13
C PHE A 43 -0.32 16.64 23.62
N ASP A 44 -0.14 17.31 24.75
CA ASP A 44 -1.18 18.13 25.37
C ASP A 44 -1.17 19.58 24.85
N ASP A 45 -0.01 20.14 24.47
CA ASP A 45 0.11 21.51 24.00
C ASP A 45 1.11 21.73 22.85
N THR A 46 1.08 22.93 22.28
CA THR A 46 1.98 23.38 21.21
C THR A 46 3.40 23.68 21.68
N ASP A 47 3.59 23.97 22.97
CA ASP A 47 4.90 24.31 23.53
C ASP A 47 5.80 23.06 23.60
N ASP A 48 5.20 21.88 23.69
CA ASP A 48 5.86 20.57 23.65
C ASP A 48 6.27 20.10 22.24
N ALA A 49 5.78 20.76 21.18
CA ALA A 49 6.06 20.39 19.79
C ALA A 49 7.58 20.40 19.48
N ALA A 50 8.28 21.47 19.85
CA ALA A 50 9.72 21.59 19.64
C ALA A 50 10.52 20.58 20.48
N LEU A 51 10.04 20.28 21.70
CA LEU A 51 10.62 19.26 22.56
C LEU A 51 10.51 17.88 21.90
N PHE A 52 9.34 17.55 21.35
CA PHE A 52 9.12 16.30 20.65
C PHE A 52 10.03 16.13 19.44
N VAL A 53 10.05 17.11 18.53
CA VAL A 53 10.91 17.04 17.33
C VAL A 53 12.35 16.80 17.74
N ARG A 54 12.86 17.55 18.73
CA ARG A 54 14.21 17.36 19.25
C ARG A 54 14.41 15.93 19.78
N CYS A 55 13.48 15.41 20.58
CA CYS A 55 13.59 14.08 21.15
C CYS A 55 13.48 12.97 20.08
N ALA A 56 12.58 13.09 19.12
CA ALA A 56 12.38 12.14 18.03
C ALA A 56 13.60 12.09 17.10
N GLU A 57 14.22 13.24 16.82
CA GLU A 57 15.35 13.33 15.89
C GLU A 57 16.71 13.02 16.52
N THR A 58 16.84 13.10 17.86
CA THR A 58 18.11 12.89 18.55
C THR A 58 18.18 11.61 19.36
N THR A 59 17.10 10.82 19.47
CA THR A 59 17.13 9.57 20.26
C THR A 59 17.52 8.36 19.41
N TYR A 60 18.59 7.67 19.83
CA TYR A 60 19.14 6.50 19.16
C TYR A 60 19.20 5.30 20.10
N ASN A 61 18.93 4.11 19.56
CA ASN A 61 19.15 2.83 20.23
C ASN A 61 20.46 2.22 19.71
N CYS A 62 21.40 1.94 20.61
CA CYS A 62 22.71 1.42 20.26
C CYS A 62 22.93 0.01 20.83
N SER A 63 23.29 -0.94 19.98
CA SER A 63 23.58 -2.32 20.39
C SER A 63 25.00 -2.45 20.95
N GLY A 64 25.17 -2.91 22.19
CA GLY A 64 26.48 -3.36 22.71
C GLY A 64 27.19 -2.47 23.73
N THR A 65 26.48 -1.63 24.49
CA THR A 65 27.08 -0.96 25.64
C THR A 65 27.16 -1.90 26.84
N LEU A 66 28.39 -2.09 27.35
CA LEU A 66 28.71 -2.99 28.46
C LEU A 66 28.05 -2.58 29.80
N ASP A 67 27.57 -1.33 29.93
CA ASP A 67 27.05 -0.74 31.17
C ASP A 67 25.67 -0.04 31.01
N ASN A 68 24.74 -0.67 30.29
CA ASN A 68 23.28 -0.59 30.53
C ASN A 68 22.63 0.83 30.58
N PRO A 69 22.83 1.67 29.55
CA PRO A 69 21.65 2.17 28.83
C PRO A 69 21.69 1.80 27.34
N ARG A 70 20.54 1.41 26.79
CA ARG A 70 20.37 1.10 25.35
C ARG A 70 20.08 2.35 24.49
N TRP A 71 19.60 3.41 25.13
CA TRP A 71 19.18 4.65 24.46
C TRP A 71 20.14 5.79 24.75
N PHE A 72 20.38 6.59 23.73
CA PHE A 72 21.33 7.68 23.74
C PHE A 72 20.76 8.88 23.01
N THR A 73 21.14 10.07 23.47
CA THR A 73 20.87 11.31 22.74
C THR A 73 22.10 11.65 21.90
N ILE A 74 21.94 11.66 20.57
CA ILE A 74 22.98 11.96 19.59
C ILE A 74 22.44 13.04 18.65
N ASP A 75 23.15 14.16 18.56
CA ASP A 75 22.86 15.19 17.57
C ASP A 75 23.59 14.85 16.26
N SER A 76 22.88 14.17 15.36
CA SER A 76 23.43 13.72 14.07
C SER A 76 23.79 14.84 13.10
N THR A 77 23.40 16.10 13.40
CA THR A 77 23.82 17.25 12.61
C THR A 77 25.27 17.64 12.89
N ASN A 78 25.75 17.38 14.11
CA ASN A 78 27.08 17.75 14.59
C ASN A 78 28.01 16.55 14.74
N GLU A 79 27.46 15.34 14.91
CA GLU A 79 28.21 14.14 15.25
C GLU A 79 27.88 12.96 14.32
N THR A 80 28.87 12.12 14.04
CA THR A 80 28.65 10.88 13.30
C THR A 80 27.95 9.85 14.18
N VAL A 81 26.77 9.39 13.76
CA VAL A 81 26.04 8.31 14.43
C VAL A 81 26.85 7.00 14.35
N PRO A 82 27.16 6.33 15.47
CA PRO A 82 27.87 5.05 15.45
C PRO A 82 27.12 3.97 14.65
N ALA A 83 27.84 3.09 13.96
CA ALA A 83 27.25 2.10 13.06
C ALA A 83 26.32 1.07 13.74
N ASN A 84 26.46 0.88 15.04
CA ASN A 84 25.61 0.01 15.87
C ASN A 84 24.39 0.74 16.47
N CYS A 85 24.19 2.01 16.12
CA CYS A 85 23.08 2.83 16.56
C CYS A 85 22.06 3.01 15.45
N PHE A 86 20.78 2.90 15.78
CA PHE A 86 19.67 3.23 14.89
C PHE A 86 18.75 4.24 15.56
N ARG A 87 18.16 5.14 14.77
CA ARG A 87 17.24 6.15 15.31
C ARG A 87 15.98 5.46 15.86
N GLY A 88 15.59 5.82 17.07
CA GLY A 88 14.35 5.37 17.68
C GLY A 88 13.18 6.16 17.13
N LEU A 89 12.43 5.59 16.20
CA LEU A 89 11.18 6.20 15.75
C LEU A 89 10.17 6.20 16.90
N ARG A 90 9.38 7.28 16.98
CA ARG A 90 8.41 7.53 18.06
C ARG A 90 7.01 7.56 17.51
N ASP A 91 6.05 7.26 18.38
CA ASP A 91 4.64 7.50 18.13
C ASP A 91 4.35 8.98 18.37
N LEU A 92 3.60 9.59 17.46
CA LEU A 92 3.02 10.90 17.67
C LEU A 92 1.54 10.71 17.93
N LYS A 93 1.11 10.86 19.18
CA LYS A 93 -0.30 10.79 19.57
C LYS A 93 -0.74 12.11 20.16
N THR A 94 -1.78 12.72 19.64
CA THR A 94 -2.30 13.98 20.20
C THR A 94 -3.30 13.70 21.31
N SER A 95 -3.26 14.53 22.34
CA SER A 95 -4.24 14.49 23.41
C SER A 95 -5.63 14.79 22.87
N PRO A 96 -6.70 14.18 23.42
CA PRO A 96 -8.04 14.57 23.07
C PRO A 96 -8.37 16.04 23.37
N ASN A 97 -7.61 16.67 24.27
CA ASN A 97 -7.76 18.09 24.61
C ASN A 97 -6.91 19.01 23.72
N TYR A 98 -6.03 18.46 22.87
CA TYR A 98 -5.19 19.26 21.99
C TYR A 98 -6.10 20.08 21.06
N THR A 99 -5.84 21.39 20.99
CA THR A 99 -6.65 22.33 20.24
C THR A 99 -5.76 23.20 19.36
N GLY A 100 -6.20 23.45 18.12
CA GLY A 100 -5.51 24.34 17.19
C GLY A 100 -4.60 23.61 16.19
N PRO A 101 -3.62 24.29 15.59
CA PRO A 101 -2.74 23.73 14.58
C PRO A 101 -1.66 22.82 15.21
N LEU A 102 -1.26 21.76 14.50
CA LEU A 102 -0.12 20.92 14.84
C LEU A 102 0.98 21.11 13.80
N GLU A 103 2.05 21.79 14.16
CA GLU A 103 3.17 22.10 13.27
C GLU A 103 4.46 21.50 13.85
N LEU A 104 5.08 20.57 13.12
CA LEU A 104 6.32 19.90 13.57
C LEU A 104 7.40 19.97 12.47
N PRO A 105 7.92 21.17 12.16
CA PRO A 105 9.05 21.30 11.23
C PRO A 105 10.29 20.59 11.80
N GLY A 106 11.09 20.01 10.92
CA GLY A 106 12.28 19.23 11.27
C GLY A 106 12.01 17.78 11.66
N LEU A 107 10.75 17.36 11.83
CA LEU A 107 10.40 15.96 12.06
C LEU A 107 10.46 15.19 10.74
N THR A 108 11.34 14.19 10.66
CA THR A 108 11.65 13.45 9.43
C THR A 108 11.14 12.03 9.43
N GLY A 109 10.87 11.43 10.58
CA GLY A 109 10.30 10.09 10.65
C GLY A 109 9.55 9.77 11.93
N LEU A 110 8.50 8.96 11.79
CA LEU A 110 7.68 8.45 12.89
C LEU A 110 7.51 6.94 12.81
N TYR A 111 7.15 6.34 13.95
CA TYR A 111 6.67 4.97 13.95
C TYR A 111 5.20 4.96 13.54
N GLU A 112 4.35 5.64 14.31
CA GLU A 112 2.92 5.84 14.07
C GLU A 112 2.54 7.32 14.25
N TYR A 113 1.49 7.78 13.55
CA TYR A 113 0.80 9.03 13.86
C TYR A 113 -0.68 8.75 14.14
N GLU A 114 -1.18 9.16 15.31
CA GLU A 114 -2.57 8.99 15.72
C GLU A 114 -3.16 10.29 16.31
N THR A 115 -4.29 10.74 15.77
CA THR A 115 -5.19 11.68 16.44
C THR A 115 -6.60 11.11 16.38
N ARG A 116 -7.32 11.22 17.49
CA ARG A 116 -8.72 10.79 17.58
C ARG A 116 -9.54 11.74 18.44
N GLY A 117 -10.84 11.84 18.16
CA GLY A 117 -11.79 12.42 19.09
C GLY A 117 -11.87 11.65 20.42
N PHE A 118 -12.63 12.17 21.39
CA PHE A 118 -12.91 11.46 22.64
C PHE A 118 -14.38 11.11 22.81
N TYR A 119 -14.61 10.03 23.54
CA TYR A 119 -15.94 9.60 23.96
C TYR A 119 -16.29 10.27 25.28
N ALA A 120 -17.40 11.01 25.31
CA ALA A 120 -18.03 11.42 26.57
C ALA A 120 -19.19 10.49 26.91
N GLY A 121 -19.04 9.72 28.00
CA GLY A 121 -20.10 8.86 28.55
C GLY A 121 -19.64 7.45 28.93
N ASP A 122 -20.60 6.59 29.30
CA ASP A 122 -20.37 5.16 29.48
C ASP A 122 -20.30 4.48 28.11
N TYR A 123 -19.32 3.60 27.91
CA TYR A 123 -19.08 2.83 26.68
C TYR A 123 -20.30 2.01 26.24
N SER A 124 -21.27 1.82 27.13
CA SER A 124 -22.35 0.87 26.96
C SER A 124 -23.45 1.30 26.00
N GLU A 125 -23.93 2.55 25.93
CA GLU A 125 -25.19 2.78 25.16
C GLU A 125 -25.42 4.10 24.39
N THR A 126 -24.73 5.23 24.61
CA THR A 126 -25.02 6.49 23.84
C THR A 126 -23.87 7.51 23.83
N GLY A 127 -22.62 7.05 24.00
CA GLY A 127 -21.46 7.95 24.10
C GLY A 127 -21.43 8.98 22.97
N LEU A 128 -21.44 10.26 23.33
CA LEU A 128 -21.26 11.34 22.35
C LEU A 128 -19.78 11.36 21.98
N ILE A 129 -19.50 11.15 20.69
CA ILE A 129 -18.16 11.36 20.15
C ILE A 129 -17.96 12.87 20.03
N HIS A 130 -16.99 13.40 20.76
CA HIS A 130 -16.49 14.74 20.58
C HIS A 130 -15.32 14.67 19.61
N PRO A 131 -15.44 15.32 18.43
CA PRO A 131 -14.36 15.38 17.48
C PRO A 131 -13.09 16.01 18.07
N SER A 132 -11.96 15.68 17.47
CA SER A 132 -10.68 16.33 17.78
C SER A 132 -10.75 17.82 17.44
N ASN A 133 -10.20 18.66 18.33
CA ASN A 133 -10.14 20.11 18.14
C ASN A 133 -8.92 20.56 17.32
N ILE A 134 -8.23 19.63 16.66
CA ILE A 134 -7.13 19.95 15.75
C ILE A 134 -7.67 20.61 14.49
N THR A 135 -7.10 21.76 14.13
CA THR A 135 -7.56 22.56 12.98
C THR A 135 -6.72 22.37 11.72
N SER A 136 -5.44 22.00 11.89
CA SER A 136 -4.52 21.72 10.80
C SER A 136 -3.36 20.85 11.28
N ILE A 137 -2.77 20.09 10.36
CA ILE A 137 -1.55 19.31 10.61
C ILE A 137 -0.54 19.63 9.51
N ASP A 138 0.63 20.12 9.91
CA ASP A 138 1.73 20.45 9.01
C ASP A 138 3.03 19.77 9.45
N LEU A 139 3.40 18.72 8.70
CA LEU A 139 4.62 17.95 8.89
C LEU A 139 5.50 18.08 7.62
N PRO A 140 6.07 19.26 7.37
CA PRO A 140 6.68 19.61 6.08
C PRO A 140 7.96 18.82 5.77
N ASP A 141 8.62 18.29 6.80
CA ASP A 141 9.86 17.53 6.70
C ASP A 141 9.69 16.02 6.83
N LEU A 142 8.47 15.55 7.10
CA LEU A 142 8.21 14.14 7.38
C LEU A 142 8.35 13.31 6.11
N VAL A 143 9.29 12.36 6.14
CA VAL A 143 9.63 11.52 4.98
C VAL A 143 8.99 10.15 5.09
N ASN A 144 9.07 9.51 6.26
CA ASN A 144 8.67 8.12 6.44
C ASN A 144 7.85 7.92 7.72
N ILE A 145 6.80 7.09 7.62
CA ILE A 145 6.07 6.55 8.77
C ILE A 145 6.12 5.03 8.66
N THR A 146 6.52 4.35 9.74
CA THR A 146 6.73 2.89 9.68
C THR A 146 5.42 2.12 9.61
N THR A 147 4.41 2.58 10.36
CA THR A 147 3.08 1.98 10.43
C THR A 147 2.08 2.94 9.80
N ASP A 148 1.23 3.57 10.60
CA ASP A 148 -0.02 4.11 10.12
C ASP A 148 -0.12 5.62 10.40
N ILE A 149 -0.84 6.31 9.51
CA ILE A 149 -1.48 7.59 9.80
C ILE A 149 -2.94 7.29 10.15
N LYS A 150 -3.34 7.62 11.37
CA LYS A 150 -4.72 7.48 11.86
C LYS A 150 -5.22 8.84 12.31
N ILE A 151 -6.12 9.42 11.53
CA ILE A 151 -6.86 10.63 11.88
C ILE A 151 -8.32 10.23 11.97
N GLU A 152 -8.83 10.07 13.18
CA GLU A 152 -10.20 9.64 13.44
C GLU A 152 -11.01 10.76 14.10
N ASP A 153 -12.27 10.92 13.68
CA ASP A 153 -13.22 11.88 14.26
C ASP A 153 -12.64 13.30 14.35
N ALA A 154 -12.09 13.82 13.26
CA ALA A 154 -11.40 15.12 13.23
C ALA A 154 -12.06 16.09 12.24
N ASP A 155 -13.27 16.53 12.57
CA ASP A 155 -14.11 17.38 11.70
C ASP A 155 -13.66 18.85 11.66
N MET A 156 -12.80 19.29 12.58
CA MET A 156 -12.28 20.66 12.58
C MET A 156 -11.08 20.87 11.65
N ILE A 157 -10.53 19.80 11.06
CA ILE A 157 -9.35 19.87 10.20
C ILE A 157 -9.69 20.54 8.87
N THR A 158 -8.95 21.60 8.57
CA THR A 158 -9.06 22.38 7.33
C THR A 158 -7.89 22.16 6.38
N SER A 159 -6.75 21.66 6.87
CA SER A 159 -5.57 21.39 6.04
C SER A 159 -4.71 20.25 6.61
N LEU A 160 -4.21 19.40 5.71
CA LEU A 160 -3.28 18.30 5.99
C LEU A 160 -2.09 18.40 5.04
N ASN A 161 -0.89 18.61 5.58
CA ASN A 161 0.32 18.81 4.78
C ASN A 161 1.40 17.77 5.12
N PHE A 162 1.69 16.90 4.14
CA PHE A 162 2.75 15.90 4.19
C PHE A 162 3.58 15.91 2.88
N PRO A 163 4.18 17.05 2.50
CA PRO A 163 4.74 17.24 1.15
C PRO A 163 5.92 16.32 0.84
N LYS A 164 6.65 15.85 1.85
CA LYS A 164 7.82 14.96 1.69
C LYS A 164 7.54 13.51 2.06
N LEU A 165 6.32 13.16 2.44
CA LEU A 165 5.98 11.79 2.84
C LEU A 165 6.10 10.87 1.63
N ARG A 166 6.98 9.87 1.72
CA ARG A 166 7.31 8.93 0.64
C ARG A 166 6.75 7.53 0.87
N GLU A 167 6.84 7.08 2.12
CA GLU A 167 6.50 5.73 2.52
C GLU A 167 5.69 5.78 3.82
N VAL A 168 4.53 5.11 3.79
CA VAL A 168 3.69 4.84 4.95
C VAL A 168 3.01 3.50 4.72
N HIS A 169 2.79 2.72 5.78
CA HIS A 169 2.08 1.46 5.63
C HIS A 169 0.60 1.75 5.35
N ASP A 170 -0.16 2.29 6.30
CA ASP A 170 -1.57 2.60 6.07
C ASP A 170 -1.91 4.08 6.31
N ILE A 171 -2.81 4.62 5.48
CA ILE A 171 -3.43 5.93 5.69
C ILE A 171 -4.91 5.73 5.98
N ARG A 172 -5.36 6.17 7.16
CA ARG A 172 -6.77 6.19 7.56
C ARG A 172 -7.16 7.59 8.02
N LEU A 173 -8.02 8.24 7.24
CA LEU A 173 -8.54 9.58 7.52
C LEU A 173 -10.06 9.53 7.61
N ASN A 174 -10.62 9.90 8.76
CA ASN A 174 -12.04 10.14 8.96
C ASN A 174 -12.27 11.62 9.33
N LEU A 175 -12.54 12.41 8.31
CA LEU A 175 -12.82 13.85 8.36
C LEU A 175 -14.34 14.11 8.18
N SER A 176 -15.17 13.12 8.48
CA SER A 176 -16.62 13.22 8.32
C SER A 176 -17.20 14.31 9.23
N GLY A 177 -18.13 15.11 8.70
CA GLY A 177 -18.71 16.25 9.40
C GLY A 177 -17.91 17.55 9.29
N GLY A 178 -16.67 17.48 8.77
CA GLY A 178 -15.80 18.63 8.59
C GLY A 178 -16.03 19.42 7.30
N PRO A 179 -15.30 20.53 7.11
CA PRO A 179 -15.39 21.34 5.90
C PRO A 179 -14.82 20.61 4.69
N ALA A 180 -15.16 21.10 3.50
CA ALA A 180 -14.54 20.65 2.26
C ALA A 180 -13.02 20.82 2.30
N ILE A 181 -12.28 19.75 1.99
CA ILE A 181 -10.82 19.72 2.01
C ILE A 181 -10.24 19.15 0.71
N ASN A 182 -9.07 19.68 0.33
CA ASN A 182 -8.26 19.17 -0.77
C ASN A 182 -7.05 18.44 -0.18
N LEU A 183 -6.83 17.21 -0.63
CA LEU A 183 -5.74 16.37 -0.17
C LEU A 183 -4.77 16.09 -1.31
N THR A 184 -3.48 16.21 -1.04
CA THR A 184 -2.44 15.89 -2.02
C THR A 184 -1.25 15.28 -1.31
N PHE A 185 -0.79 14.15 -1.82
CA PHE A 185 0.39 13.45 -1.30
C PHE A 185 1.50 13.44 -2.36
N PRO A 186 2.20 14.57 -2.55
CA PRO A 186 2.99 14.81 -3.75
C PRO A 186 4.26 13.95 -3.87
N SER A 187 4.73 13.38 -2.76
CA SER A 187 5.93 12.54 -2.71
C SER A 187 5.63 11.07 -2.40
N LEU A 188 4.37 10.70 -2.18
CA LEU A 188 4.00 9.36 -1.71
C LEU A 188 4.16 8.36 -2.84
N THR A 189 5.09 7.41 -2.68
CA THR A 189 5.45 6.44 -3.72
C THR A 189 4.96 5.02 -3.43
N ASP A 190 4.88 4.63 -2.15
CA ASP A 190 4.44 3.29 -1.71
C ASP A 190 3.48 3.44 -0.52
N VAL A 191 2.33 2.77 -0.61
CA VAL A 191 1.36 2.64 0.48
C VAL A 191 0.70 1.28 0.44
N ASN A 192 0.48 0.69 1.61
CA ASN A 192 -0.21 -0.59 1.69
C ASN A 192 -1.74 -0.42 1.54
N ARG A 193 -2.35 0.50 2.30
CA ARG A 193 -3.78 0.78 2.25
C ARG A 193 -4.09 2.26 2.47
N VAL A 194 -5.08 2.77 1.75
CA VAL A 194 -5.63 4.12 1.93
C VAL A 194 -7.13 4.01 2.19
N ALA A 195 -7.62 4.65 3.25
CA ALA A 195 -9.03 4.77 3.58
C ALA A 195 -9.33 6.22 3.98
N ILE A 196 -10.14 6.92 3.18
CA ILE A 196 -10.45 8.34 3.38
C ILE A 196 -11.97 8.54 3.39
N PHE A 197 -12.47 9.19 4.44
CA PHE A 197 -13.87 9.54 4.65
C PHE A 197 -13.97 11.03 4.96
N GLY A 198 -14.92 11.75 4.36
CA GLY A 198 -15.17 13.17 4.66
C GLY A 198 -15.65 13.99 3.47
N GLU A 199 -15.70 15.32 3.61
CA GLU A 199 -16.03 16.21 2.49
C GLU A 199 -14.76 16.49 1.66
N ILE A 200 -14.44 15.62 0.70
CA ILE A 200 -13.23 15.73 -0.13
C ILE A 200 -13.58 16.30 -1.50
N ASP A 201 -13.00 17.44 -1.86
CA ASP A 201 -13.23 18.09 -3.16
C ASP A 201 -12.14 17.76 -4.19
N ALA A 202 -10.91 17.54 -3.73
CA ALA A 202 -9.80 17.07 -4.55
C ALA A 202 -8.92 16.08 -3.78
N LEU A 203 -8.45 15.04 -4.47
CA LEU A 203 -7.52 14.04 -3.95
C LEU A 203 -6.54 13.66 -5.05
N ASP A 204 -5.24 13.74 -4.78
CA ASP A 204 -4.20 13.44 -5.76
C ASP A 204 -2.98 12.73 -5.17
N PHE A 205 -2.43 11.80 -5.96
CA PHE A 205 -1.30 10.92 -5.68
C PHE A 205 -0.33 10.91 -6.87
N PRO A 206 0.32 12.04 -7.20
CA PRO A 206 0.96 12.25 -8.50
C PRO A 206 2.16 11.35 -8.81
N VAL A 207 2.82 10.80 -7.77
CA VAL A 207 4.00 9.93 -7.91
C VAL A 207 3.79 8.55 -7.29
N LEU A 208 2.55 8.22 -6.92
CA LEU A 208 2.23 6.92 -6.34
C LEU A 208 2.51 5.84 -7.37
N ASN A 209 3.38 4.90 -7.01
CA ASN A 209 3.78 3.83 -7.91
C ASN A 209 3.09 2.52 -7.56
N GLU A 210 2.87 2.27 -6.27
CA GLU A 210 2.35 1.01 -5.77
C GLU A 210 1.29 1.24 -4.69
N THR A 211 0.17 0.51 -4.80
CA THR A 211 -0.72 0.22 -3.68
C THR A 211 -0.95 -1.28 -3.60
N ARG A 212 -0.69 -1.87 -2.43
CA ARG A 212 -0.68 -3.34 -2.26
C ARG A 212 -2.05 -3.94 -1.98
N ASN A 213 -2.87 -3.24 -1.18
CA ASN A 213 -4.18 -3.69 -0.75
C ASN A 213 -5.29 -2.78 -1.29
N ALA A 214 -5.88 -1.92 -0.48
CA ALA A 214 -7.10 -1.21 -0.87
C ALA A 214 -6.88 0.30 -0.90
N LEU A 215 -7.53 0.94 -1.87
CA LEU A 215 -7.70 2.38 -1.92
C LEU A 215 -9.21 2.65 -1.87
N ILE A 216 -9.67 3.11 -0.71
CA ILE A 216 -11.09 3.36 -0.42
C ILE A 216 -11.27 4.85 -0.11
N VAL A 217 -12.11 5.51 -0.91
CA VAL A 217 -12.44 6.93 -0.72
C VAL A 217 -13.95 7.06 -0.73
N VAL A 218 -14.50 7.56 0.37
CA VAL A 218 -15.93 7.87 0.48
C VAL A 218 -16.05 9.36 0.81
N SER A 219 -16.31 10.14 -0.23
CA SER A 219 -16.41 11.58 -0.15
C SER A 219 -17.87 12.05 -0.12
N THR A 220 -18.21 12.99 0.76
CA THR A 220 -19.45 13.78 0.66
C THR A 220 -19.27 15.04 -0.19
N GLY A 221 -18.05 15.33 -0.64
CA GLY A 221 -17.69 16.48 -1.46
C GLY A 221 -17.87 16.26 -2.97
N ASN A 222 -17.21 17.12 -3.74
CA ASN A 222 -17.28 17.19 -5.20
C ASN A 222 -16.13 16.48 -5.92
N LEU A 223 -15.47 15.51 -5.28
CA LEU A 223 -14.41 14.70 -5.88
C LEU A 223 -14.92 14.01 -7.16
N ASP A 224 -14.19 14.17 -8.26
CA ASP A 224 -14.46 13.41 -9.49
C ASP A 224 -13.88 11.99 -9.35
N CYS A 225 -14.68 11.06 -8.83
CA CYS A 225 -14.25 9.69 -8.60
C CYS A 225 -13.84 8.94 -9.87
N THR A 226 -14.37 9.32 -11.05
CA THR A 226 -13.99 8.70 -12.32
C THR A 226 -12.61 9.15 -12.74
N ALA A 227 -12.35 10.45 -12.72
CA ALA A 227 -11.02 10.99 -13.02
C ALA A 227 -9.96 10.50 -12.03
N PHE A 228 -10.31 10.50 -10.74
CA PHE A 228 -9.46 9.98 -9.68
C PHE A 228 -9.16 8.49 -9.86
N GLY A 229 -10.19 7.65 -10.05
CA GLY A 229 -10.04 6.22 -10.26
C GLY A 229 -9.13 5.88 -11.44
N LEU A 230 -9.29 6.58 -12.57
CA LEU A 230 -8.42 6.42 -13.74
C LEU A 230 -6.97 6.85 -13.48
N SER A 231 -6.74 7.85 -12.61
CA SER A 231 -5.39 8.30 -12.27
C SER A 231 -4.60 7.27 -11.44
N VAL A 232 -5.28 6.51 -10.58
CA VAL A 232 -4.64 5.55 -9.65
C VAL A 232 -4.70 4.10 -10.09
N VAL A 233 -5.53 3.75 -11.10
CA VAL A 233 -5.69 2.35 -11.49
C VAL A 233 -4.42 1.72 -12.08
N ASN A 234 -3.58 2.53 -12.72
CA ASN A 234 -2.31 2.06 -13.27
C ASN A 234 -1.24 1.84 -12.19
N THR A 235 -1.44 2.39 -10.98
CA THR A 235 -0.50 2.34 -9.86
C THR A 235 -0.85 1.21 -8.87
N THR A 236 -2.00 0.55 -9.03
CA THR A 236 -2.39 -0.64 -8.26
C THR A 236 -1.86 -1.90 -8.91
N ILE A 237 -0.86 -2.53 -8.29
CA ILE A 237 -0.13 -3.67 -8.85
C ILE A 237 -0.85 -5.01 -8.60
N SER A 238 -1.64 -5.15 -7.53
CA SER A 238 -2.28 -6.44 -7.20
C SER A 238 -3.68 -6.57 -7.83
N ARG A 239 -3.74 -7.19 -9.00
CA ARG A 239 -5.01 -7.46 -9.71
C ARG A 239 -5.96 -8.44 -9.00
N ASP A 240 -5.46 -9.19 -8.02
CA ASP A 240 -6.23 -10.25 -7.38
C ASP A 240 -6.89 -9.81 -6.06
N THR A 241 -6.41 -8.73 -5.44
CA THR A 241 -6.94 -8.22 -4.15
C THR A 241 -7.08 -6.70 -4.07
N SER A 242 -6.53 -5.93 -5.03
CA SER A 242 -6.60 -4.48 -4.95
C SER A 242 -7.96 -3.94 -5.33
N GLN A 243 -8.62 -3.31 -4.37
CA GLN A 243 -9.90 -2.65 -4.56
C GLN A 243 -9.66 -1.14 -4.57
N VAL A 244 -9.75 -0.53 -5.75
CA VAL A 244 -9.97 0.91 -5.88
C VAL A 244 -11.46 1.14 -5.82
N ILE A 245 -11.92 1.77 -4.75
CA ILE A 245 -13.32 2.16 -4.54
C ILE A 245 -13.33 3.64 -4.23
N CYS A 246 -14.01 4.42 -5.07
CA CYS A 246 -14.28 5.82 -4.83
C CYS A 246 -15.78 6.07 -4.94
N GLU A 247 -16.36 6.70 -3.93
CA GLU A 247 -17.75 7.16 -3.93
C GLU A 247 -17.80 8.64 -3.59
N SER A 248 -18.57 9.41 -4.34
CA SER A 248 -18.73 10.86 -4.16
C SER A 248 -20.11 11.33 -4.61
N ARG A 249 -20.44 12.61 -4.35
CA ARG A 249 -21.66 13.22 -4.94
C ARG A 249 -21.61 13.31 -6.47
N LYS A 250 -20.42 13.34 -7.09
CA LYS A 250 -20.27 13.41 -8.54
C LYS A 250 -20.34 12.06 -9.23
N GLY A 251 -20.20 10.96 -8.50
CA GLY A 251 -20.26 9.62 -9.05
C GLY A 251 -19.51 8.60 -8.22
N ARG A 252 -19.55 7.37 -8.69
CA ARG A 252 -18.88 6.22 -8.10
C ARG A 252 -17.93 5.61 -9.12
N PHE A 253 -16.78 5.15 -8.64
CA PHE A 253 -15.82 4.38 -9.41
C PHE A 253 -15.44 3.15 -8.61
N THR A 254 -15.46 2.00 -9.26
CA THR A 254 -14.95 0.74 -8.75
C THR A 254 -14.05 0.13 -9.81
N PHE A 255 -13.04 -0.62 -9.38
CA PHE A 255 -12.15 -1.33 -10.32
C PHE A 255 -12.91 -2.23 -11.33
N ALA A 256 -14.08 -2.75 -10.95
CA ALA A 256 -14.95 -3.53 -11.83
C ALA A 256 -15.46 -2.73 -13.05
N ASP A 257 -15.59 -1.41 -12.94
CA ASP A 257 -16.13 -0.56 -14.00
C ASP A 257 -15.22 -0.55 -15.24
N LEU A 258 -13.91 -0.79 -15.09
CA LEU A 258 -12.97 -0.87 -16.21
C LEU A 258 -13.19 -2.08 -17.14
N PHE A 259 -13.85 -3.12 -16.62
CA PHE A 259 -14.12 -4.34 -17.39
C PHE A 259 -15.58 -4.41 -17.88
N ALA A 260 -16.46 -3.55 -17.36
CA ALA A 260 -17.88 -3.53 -17.72
C ALA A 260 -18.09 -3.16 -19.19
N ASP A 261 -17.29 -2.24 -19.75
CA ASP A 261 -17.39 -1.82 -21.16
C ASP A 261 -16.81 -2.83 -22.16
N SER A 262 -16.16 -3.90 -21.69
CA SER A 262 -15.64 -4.96 -22.55
C SER A 262 -16.66 -6.07 -22.84
N GLN A 263 -17.90 -5.93 -22.36
CA GLN A 263 -18.95 -6.89 -22.68
C GLN A 263 -19.20 -6.83 -24.20
N PRO A 264 -18.88 -7.89 -24.97
CA PRO A 264 -19.06 -7.86 -26.40
C PRO A 264 -20.55 -7.65 -26.67
N ASP A 265 -20.89 -6.64 -27.48
CA ASP A 265 -22.23 -6.51 -28.04
C ASP A 265 -22.66 -7.90 -28.51
N ASP A 266 -23.80 -8.38 -28.00
CA ASP A 266 -24.40 -9.68 -28.32
C ASP A 266 -24.81 -9.83 -29.80
N ASN A 267 -24.27 -9.00 -30.69
CA ASN A 267 -24.06 -9.30 -32.10
C ASN A 267 -22.87 -10.26 -32.26
N SER A 268 -22.98 -11.45 -31.66
CA SER A 268 -22.26 -12.64 -32.10
C SER A 268 -22.69 -12.93 -33.54
N GLY A 269 -22.06 -12.26 -34.50
CA GLY A 269 -21.94 -12.74 -35.86
C GLY A 269 -21.26 -14.10 -35.80
N ALA A 270 -22.04 -15.17 -35.92
CA ALA A 270 -21.51 -16.52 -36.03
C ALA A 270 -20.61 -16.57 -37.27
N PHE A 271 -19.30 -16.41 -37.09
CA PHE A 271 -18.32 -16.66 -38.14
C PHE A 271 -18.27 -18.16 -38.39
N LYS A 272 -19.11 -18.61 -39.32
CA LYS A 272 -19.07 -19.94 -39.89
C LYS A 272 -17.89 -19.99 -40.85
N ILE A 273 -16.71 -20.37 -40.37
CA ILE A 273 -15.53 -20.56 -41.21
C ILE A 273 -15.75 -21.83 -42.04
N ARG A 274 -16.38 -21.69 -43.21
CA ARG A 274 -16.43 -22.76 -44.20
C ARG A 274 -15.13 -22.75 -45.00
N GLY A 275 -14.22 -23.64 -44.61
CA GLY A 275 -13.23 -24.27 -45.50
C GLY A 275 -12.20 -23.34 -46.14
N GLY A 276 -10.99 -23.31 -45.58
CA GLY A 276 -9.81 -22.81 -46.27
C GLY A 276 -8.58 -22.83 -45.38
N PHE A 277 -7.68 -23.79 -45.64
CA PHE A 277 -6.42 -24.09 -44.92
C PHE A 277 -5.47 -22.89 -44.68
N LEU A 278 -5.73 -21.75 -45.31
CA LEU A 278 -4.87 -20.55 -45.28
C LEU A 278 -5.12 -19.62 -44.07
N THR A 279 -6.24 -19.76 -43.35
CA THR A 279 -6.51 -18.93 -42.17
C THR A 279 -5.85 -19.45 -40.89
N LEU A 280 -5.49 -20.74 -40.86
CA LEU A 280 -4.80 -21.36 -39.72
C LEU A 280 -3.38 -20.81 -39.54
N THR A 281 -2.74 -20.36 -40.63
CA THR A 281 -1.37 -19.83 -40.60
C THR A 281 -1.27 -18.49 -39.86
N ALA A 282 -2.33 -17.68 -39.87
CA ALA A 282 -2.37 -16.42 -39.15
C ALA A 282 -2.55 -16.61 -37.64
N LEU A 283 -3.34 -17.59 -37.20
CA LEU A 283 -3.48 -17.94 -35.77
C LEU A 283 -2.19 -18.55 -35.21
N LEU A 284 -1.48 -19.35 -36.01
CA LEU A 284 -0.20 -19.97 -35.63
C LEU A 284 0.95 -18.95 -35.49
N ALA A 285 0.85 -17.78 -36.13
CA ALA A 285 1.87 -16.73 -36.02
C ALA A 285 1.82 -15.94 -34.70
N LEU A 286 0.72 -16.03 -33.95
CA LEU A 286 0.54 -15.37 -32.64
C LEU A 286 0.80 -16.30 -31.45
N ALA A 287 1.01 -17.60 -31.69
CA ALA A 287 1.24 -18.60 -30.67
C ALA A 287 2.74 -18.84 -30.43
N THR A 288 3.15 -19.06 -29.18
CA THR A 288 4.53 -19.41 -28.84
C THR A 288 4.94 -20.74 -29.51
N PRO A 289 6.22 -20.98 -29.83
CA PRO A 289 6.67 -22.17 -30.59
C PRO A 289 6.27 -23.52 -29.96
N LYS A 290 6.13 -23.56 -28.62
CA LYS A 290 5.66 -24.74 -27.89
C LYS A 290 4.17 -25.01 -28.13
N ALA A 291 3.34 -23.97 -28.08
CA ALA A 291 1.90 -24.09 -28.35
C ALA A 291 1.62 -24.52 -29.80
N VAL A 292 2.39 -23.99 -30.76
CA VAL A 292 2.36 -24.38 -32.17
C VAL A 292 2.63 -25.88 -32.36
N THR A 293 3.57 -26.45 -31.60
CA THR A 293 3.96 -27.87 -31.73
C THR A 293 2.88 -28.80 -31.18
N ILE A 294 2.23 -28.43 -30.06
CA ILE A 294 1.13 -29.19 -29.45
C ILE A 294 -0.11 -29.14 -30.35
N LEU A 295 -0.49 -27.94 -30.84
CA LEU A 295 -1.62 -27.78 -31.76
C LEU A 295 -1.41 -28.58 -33.04
N ARG A 296 -0.19 -28.54 -33.61
CA ARG A 296 0.12 -29.26 -34.85
C ARG A 296 0.03 -30.78 -34.69
N LYS A 297 0.44 -31.31 -33.52
CA LYS A 297 0.32 -32.73 -33.20
C LYS A 297 -1.15 -33.14 -33.00
N CYS A 298 -1.93 -32.33 -32.27
CA CYS A 298 -3.38 -32.52 -32.11
C CYS A 298 -4.17 -32.42 -33.43
N ILE A 299 -3.73 -31.61 -34.40
CA ILE A 299 -4.44 -31.49 -35.68
C ILE A 299 -4.08 -32.65 -36.62
N LEU A 300 -2.82 -33.08 -36.65
CA LEU A 300 -2.34 -34.13 -37.55
C LEU A 300 -2.78 -35.53 -37.13
N GLU A 301 -2.85 -35.82 -35.83
CA GLU A 301 -3.13 -37.17 -35.34
C GLU A 301 -4.62 -37.50 -35.22
N ASN A 302 -5.51 -36.50 -35.26
CA ASN A 302 -6.85 -36.64 -34.68
C ASN A 302 -8.03 -36.08 -35.51
N GLY A 303 -7.80 -35.61 -36.74
CA GLY A 303 -8.90 -35.20 -37.64
C GLY A 303 -9.82 -34.13 -37.07
N VAL A 304 -9.28 -32.95 -36.74
CA VAL A 304 -10.08 -31.83 -36.19
C VAL A 304 -10.87 -31.16 -37.31
N ARG A 305 -12.21 -31.14 -37.19
CA ARG A 305 -13.09 -30.50 -38.18
C ARG A 305 -13.41 -29.04 -37.87
N ASP A 306 -13.53 -28.70 -36.60
CA ASP A 306 -13.99 -27.37 -36.19
C ASP A 306 -13.31 -26.93 -34.89
N LEU A 307 -12.92 -25.66 -34.85
CA LEU A 307 -12.27 -25.00 -33.72
C LEU A 307 -13.10 -23.77 -33.38
N ARG A 308 -13.55 -23.69 -32.13
CA ARG A 308 -14.37 -22.57 -31.67
C ARG A 308 -13.77 -21.95 -30.43
N MET A 309 -13.54 -20.64 -30.46
CA MET A 309 -13.09 -19.89 -29.29
C MET A 309 -14.31 -19.22 -28.66
N ILE A 310 -14.65 -19.58 -27.43
CA ILE A 310 -15.78 -19.01 -26.69
C ILE A 310 -15.28 -18.54 -25.33
N ARG A 311 -15.38 -17.23 -25.05
CA ARG A 311 -15.04 -16.63 -23.75
C ARG A 311 -13.64 -17.03 -23.22
N GLY A 312 -12.62 -16.96 -24.07
CA GLY A 312 -11.24 -17.34 -23.71
C GLY A 312 -10.95 -18.84 -23.65
N ASN A 313 -11.96 -19.70 -23.87
CA ASN A 313 -11.78 -21.15 -23.93
C ASN A 313 -11.76 -21.64 -25.38
N LEU A 314 -10.88 -22.61 -25.66
CA LEU A 314 -10.79 -23.27 -26.95
C LEU A 314 -11.56 -24.59 -26.92
N ASP A 315 -12.72 -24.63 -27.57
CA ASP A 315 -13.50 -25.86 -27.76
C ASP A 315 -13.10 -26.53 -29.09
N ILE A 316 -12.81 -27.83 -29.04
CA ILE A 316 -12.36 -28.64 -30.19
C ILE A 316 -13.38 -29.74 -30.45
N ALA A 317 -13.87 -29.85 -31.70
CA ALA A 317 -14.72 -30.95 -32.13
C ALA A 317 -13.95 -31.95 -33.00
N MET A 318 -14.00 -33.24 -32.64
CA MET A 318 -13.29 -34.35 -33.31
C MET A 318 -14.24 -35.21 -34.16
N GLU A 319 -13.71 -35.85 -35.21
CA GLU A 319 -14.48 -36.35 -36.36
C GLU A 319 -15.52 -37.44 -36.08
N ASP A 320 -15.47 -38.16 -34.95
CA ASP A 320 -16.31 -39.35 -34.72
C ASP A 320 -17.11 -39.39 -33.40
N LYS A 321 -17.32 -38.25 -32.72
CA LYS A 321 -18.23 -38.20 -31.56
C LYS A 321 -19.19 -37.00 -31.61
N PRO A 322 -20.52 -37.21 -31.56
CA PRO A 322 -21.52 -36.13 -31.67
C PRO A 322 -21.68 -35.30 -30.39
N ASN A 323 -20.94 -35.59 -29.33
CA ASN A 323 -20.98 -34.84 -28.07
C ASN A 323 -19.69 -34.06 -27.86
N TRP A 324 -19.82 -32.77 -27.59
CA TRP A 324 -18.70 -31.90 -27.19
C TRP A 324 -18.11 -32.41 -25.89
N GLY A 325 -16.88 -32.93 -25.94
CA GLY A 325 -16.08 -33.12 -24.74
C GLY A 325 -15.54 -31.77 -24.30
N LYS A 326 -15.82 -31.35 -23.06
CA LYS A 326 -15.10 -30.20 -22.47
C LYS A 326 -13.64 -30.60 -22.31
N VAL A 327 -12.76 -30.02 -23.11
CA VAL A 327 -11.32 -30.05 -22.84
C VAL A 327 -11.06 -28.98 -21.78
N GLY A 328 -10.41 -29.37 -20.69
CA GLY A 328 -10.11 -28.46 -19.57
C GLY A 328 -9.37 -27.21 -19.99
N ILE A 329 -9.56 -26.16 -19.18
CA ILE A 329 -9.01 -24.80 -19.30
C ILE A 329 -7.54 -24.84 -19.75
N ILE A 330 -7.23 -24.20 -20.88
CA ILE A 330 -5.85 -23.89 -21.26
C ILE A 330 -5.58 -22.46 -20.78
N ASP A 331 -5.04 -22.35 -19.57
CA ASP A 331 -4.48 -21.09 -19.09
C ASP A 331 -3.09 -20.93 -19.71
N PHE A 332 -2.88 -19.86 -20.47
CA PHE A 332 -1.69 -19.69 -21.32
C PHE A 332 -0.48 -19.10 -20.59
N GLU A 333 -0.55 -18.79 -19.29
CA GLU A 333 0.56 -18.13 -18.59
C GLU A 333 1.33 -18.94 -17.54
N THR A 334 0.97 -20.19 -17.26
CA THR A 334 1.80 -21.06 -16.39
C THR A 334 2.13 -22.40 -17.04
N ALA A 335 3.31 -22.46 -17.65
CA ALA A 335 3.93 -23.73 -18.06
C ALA A 335 4.34 -24.54 -16.81
N GLY A 336 3.45 -25.40 -16.34
CA GLY A 336 3.71 -26.40 -15.32
C GLY A 336 2.68 -27.52 -15.37
N LEU A 337 3.04 -28.62 -16.04
CA LEU A 337 2.38 -29.94 -16.14
C LEU A 337 0.87 -30.05 -15.80
N LEU A 338 0.08 -30.48 -16.79
CA LEU A 338 -1.21 -31.15 -16.54
C LEU A 338 -1.28 -32.49 -17.27
N ALA A 339 -1.64 -33.52 -16.53
CA ALA A 339 -1.92 -34.87 -17.00
C ALA A 339 -3.34 -34.94 -17.62
N LEU A 340 -3.48 -35.72 -18.69
CA LEU A 340 -4.76 -36.10 -19.25
C LEU A 340 -5.34 -37.24 -18.40
N GLU A 341 -6.41 -36.97 -17.66
CA GLU A 341 -7.23 -38.01 -17.05
C GLU A 341 -8.43 -38.26 -17.98
N LEU A 342 -8.39 -39.37 -18.70
CA LEU A 342 -9.52 -39.87 -19.49
C LEU A 342 -10.39 -40.73 -18.58
N ASP A 343 -11.65 -40.33 -18.43
CA ASP A 343 -12.68 -41.05 -17.68
C ASP A 343 -12.83 -42.49 -18.23
N GLN A 344 -12.61 -43.47 -17.36
CA GLN A 344 -12.40 -44.88 -17.73
C GLN A 344 -13.72 -45.64 -17.97
N ASP A 345 -14.88 -45.00 -17.77
CA ASP A 345 -16.20 -45.64 -17.86
C ASP A 345 -16.82 -45.67 -19.28
N GLN A 346 -16.05 -45.42 -20.34
CA GLN A 346 -16.53 -45.55 -21.73
C GLN A 346 -15.74 -46.56 -22.58
N VAL A 347 -14.91 -47.41 -21.97
CA VAL A 347 -14.22 -48.52 -22.67
C VAL A 347 -14.76 -49.86 -22.19
N SER A 348 -16.01 -50.16 -22.55
CA SER A 348 -16.51 -51.54 -22.60
C SER A 348 -17.51 -51.71 -23.74
N ASN A 349 -17.00 -51.52 -24.95
CA ASN A 349 -17.33 -52.28 -26.16
C ASN A 349 -16.56 -51.67 -27.34
N LEU A 350 -15.31 -52.11 -27.50
CA LEU A 350 -14.56 -52.21 -28.75
C LEU A 350 -13.40 -53.18 -28.55
#